data_AF-A0AAW9PUY0-F1
#
_entry.id   AF-A0AAW9PUY0-F1
#
_cell.length_a   1.000
_cell.length_b   1.000
_cell.length_c   1.000
_cell.angle_alpha   90.00
_cell.angle_beta   90.00
_cell.angle_gamma   90.00
#
_symmetry.space_group_name_H-M   'P 1'
#
loop_
_entity.id
_entity.type
_entity.pdbx_description
1 polymer ?
#
loop_
_entity_poly.entity_id
_entity_poly.type
_entity_poly.pdbx_seq_one_letter_code
_entity_poly.pdbx_strand_id
1 'polypeptide(L)'
;NSTLMPFLMLSIFCPVLRSNSIVERSSATNESAFYELIDSFQLEHFRSVIEPEQYYPVFHFISGFRDAHSTQFQEFEKFYKLTEGKEYFFETSIRLPEIKTSVPKIQQPTSGSEIQLRCYEKRFENKPEFKSLVGTYYDEFFWRLVPSSLSEKRMTTISLETKIELSDPNFKVLNTSIDLPVEISPNFNFKVAEVIGDTSLLVATSTIAYLSFSKTLKPQVVMPEWPGYLIAVGYLLGIMAKFYLRWSGRGLFKT
;
A
#
# COMPACT_ATOMS: atom_id res chain seq x y z
N ASN A 1 4.25 36.21 -25.16
CA ASN A 1 5.08 35.14 -25.74
C ASN A 1 5.77 34.37 -24.64
N SER A 2 5.04 33.43 -24.03
CA SER A 2 5.51 32.52 -23.01
C SER A 2 5.68 31.14 -23.65
N THR A 3 6.89 30.84 -24.11
CA THR A 3 7.26 29.52 -24.58
C THR A 3 7.52 28.62 -23.37
N LEU A 4 6.54 27.75 -23.10
CA LEU A 4 6.68 26.58 -22.25
C LEU A 4 7.84 25.72 -22.78
N MET A 5 8.89 25.54 -21.96
CA MET A 5 9.92 24.54 -22.21
C MET A 5 9.43 23.16 -21.75
N PRO A 6 9.73 22.08 -22.50
CA PRO A 6 9.41 20.73 -22.08
C PRO A 6 10.38 20.28 -20.99
N PHE A 7 9.88 20.10 -19.77
CA PHE A 7 10.56 19.35 -18.72
C PHE A 7 10.63 17.88 -19.14
N LEU A 8 11.83 17.43 -19.51
CA LEU A 8 12.10 16.01 -19.73
C LEU A 8 12.43 15.40 -18.36
N MET A 9 11.38 15.12 -17.59
CA MET A 9 11.44 14.35 -16.37
C MET A 9 11.71 12.90 -16.78
N LEU A 10 12.98 12.50 -16.84
CA LEU A 10 13.34 11.12 -17.14
C LEU A 10 13.18 10.27 -15.87
N SER A 11 11.94 10.09 -15.44
CA SER A 11 11.58 8.95 -14.62
C SER A 11 11.73 7.75 -15.53
N ILE A 12 12.86 7.03 -15.47
CA ILE A 12 12.91 5.68 -16.05
C ILE A 12 12.06 4.81 -15.13
N PHE A 13 10.75 4.93 -15.30
CA PHE A 13 9.84 3.85 -15.03
C PHE A 13 10.29 2.76 -15.99
N CYS A 14 10.70 1.60 -15.48
CA CYS A 14 10.72 0.40 -16.27
C CYS A 14 9.34 -0.24 -16.08
N PRO A 15 8.27 0.21 -16.77
CA PRO A 15 7.15 -0.69 -16.93
C PRO A 15 7.75 -1.84 -17.70
N VAL A 16 7.76 -3.04 -17.11
CA VAL A 16 8.09 -4.31 -17.74
C VAL A 16 7.83 -4.17 -19.23
N LEU A 17 8.90 -4.02 -20.02
CA LEU A 17 8.80 -3.84 -21.45
C LEU A 17 8.01 -5.04 -21.93
N ARG A 18 6.74 -4.81 -22.32
CA ARG A 18 5.85 -5.79 -22.94
C ARG A 18 6.52 -6.26 -24.22
N SER A 19 7.43 -7.21 -24.09
CA SER A 19 7.60 -8.22 -25.11
C SER A 19 6.44 -9.18 -24.90
N ASN A 20 5.63 -9.37 -25.94
CA ASN A 20 4.57 -10.39 -26.00
C ASN A 20 5.13 -11.82 -25.97
N SER A 21 6.21 -12.07 -25.23
CA SER A 21 6.74 -13.41 -25.03
C SER A 21 6.51 -13.79 -23.57
N ILE A 22 5.72 -14.84 -23.43
CA ILE A 22 5.59 -15.68 -22.25
C ILE A 22 7.00 -15.99 -21.75
N VAL A 23 7.48 -15.24 -20.77
CA VAL A 23 8.54 -15.70 -19.89
C VAL A 23 8.16 -15.22 -18.51
N GLU A 24 7.71 -16.16 -17.69
CA GLU A 24 7.85 -16.11 -16.24
C GLU A 24 9.32 -15.83 -15.93
N ARG A 25 9.74 -14.55 -15.94
CA ARG A 25 11.04 -14.16 -15.41
C ARG A 25 10.79 -13.80 -13.96
N SER A 26 11.35 -14.63 -13.08
CA SER A 26 11.42 -14.34 -11.65
C SER A 26 11.85 -12.90 -11.43
N SER A 27 11.22 -12.20 -10.48
CA SER A 27 11.52 -10.81 -10.12
C SER A 27 13.02 -10.54 -10.00
N ALA A 28 13.77 -11.50 -9.44
CA ALA A 28 15.24 -11.45 -9.30
C ALA A 28 15.99 -11.29 -10.64
N THR A 29 15.51 -11.89 -11.72
CA THR A 29 16.15 -11.78 -13.05
C THR A 29 15.92 -10.41 -13.67
N ASN A 30 14.76 -9.79 -13.40
CA ASN A 30 14.41 -8.46 -13.89
C ASN A 30 15.12 -7.35 -13.10
N GLU A 31 15.28 -7.54 -11.80
CA GLU A 31 16.00 -6.62 -10.92
C GLU A 31 17.50 -6.58 -11.25
N SER A 32 18.12 -7.74 -11.49
CA SER A 32 19.52 -7.81 -11.93
C SER A 32 19.76 -7.08 -13.25
N ALA A 33 18.88 -7.28 -14.24
CA ALA A 33 18.97 -6.58 -15.53
C ALA A 33 18.76 -5.06 -15.39
N PHE A 34 17.90 -4.64 -14.46
CA PHE A 34 17.70 -3.23 -14.13
C PHE A 34 18.98 -2.61 -13.54
N TYR A 35 19.67 -3.31 -12.65
CA TYR A 35 20.93 -2.83 -12.09
C TYR A 35 22.06 -2.77 -13.13
N GLU A 36 22.18 -3.78 -14.00
CA GLU A 36 23.13 -3.74 -15.11
C GLU A 36 22.89 -2.54 -16.03
N LEU A 37 21.62 -2.21 -16.31
CA LEU A 37 21.26 -1.03 -17.06
C LEU A 37 21.68 0.26 -16.34
N ILE A 38 21.45 0.35 -15.03
CA ILE A 38 21.84 1.53 -14.24
C ILE A 38 23.35 1.72 -14.23
N ASP A 39 24.09 0.64 -13.99
CA ASP A 39 25.55 0.65 -13.94
C ASP A 39 26.17 0.98 -15.31
N SER A 40 25.40 0.85 -16.40
CA SER A 40 25.81 1.28 -17.75
C SER A 40 25.73 2.80 -17.96
N PHE A 41 24.94 3.51 -17.16
CA PHE A 41 24.85 4.97 -17.26
C PHE A 41 26.06 5.64 -16.60
N GLN A 42 26.66 6.59 -17.32
CA GLN A 42 27.71 7.45 -16.81
C GLN A 42 27.12 8.80 -16.41
N LEU A 43 27.72 9.48 -15.44
CA LEU A 43 27.21 10.77 -14.96
C LEU A 43 27.20 11.87 -16.03
N GLU A 44 28.08 11.75 -17.02
CA GLU A 44 28.16 12.62 -18.18
C GLU A 44 26.87 12.59 -18.99
N HIS A 45 26.10 11.49 -18.95
CA HIS A 45 24.81 11.37 -19.61
C HIS A 45 23.73 12.28 -19.00
N PHE A 46 23.95 12.80 -17.79
CA PHE A 46 22.99 13.64 -17.05
C PHE A 46 23.47 15.09 -16.91
N ARG A 47 24.39 15.53 -17.76
CA ARG A 47 24.77 16.95 -17.83
C ARG A 47 23.76 17.73 -18.67
N SER A 48 23.40 18.92 -18.21
CA SER A 48 22.61 19.84 -19.01
C SER A 48 23.39 20.23 -20.28
N VAL A 49 22.70 20.32 -21.41
CA VAL A 49 23.30 20.80 -22.67
C VAL A 49 23.46 22.33 -22.64
N ILE A 50 22.69 23.00 -21.79
CA ILE A 50 22.52 24.47 -21.80
C ILE A 50 23.20 25.11 -20.58
N GLU A 51 23.21 24.42 -19.44
CA GLU A 51 23.73 24.93 -18.17
C GLU A 51 24.94 24.10 -17.70
N PRO A 52 25.84 24.67 -16.88
CA PRO A 52 26.92 23.91 -16.26
C PRO A 52 26.44 22.94 -15.17
N GLU A 53 25.13 22.83 -14.91
CA GLU A 53 24.55 21.94 -13.91
C GLU A 53 24.74 20.46 -14.27
N GLN A 54 25.21 19.68 -13.29
CA GLN A 54 25.30 18.23 -13.38
C GLN A 54 24.19 17.61 -12.52
N TYR A 55 23.28 16.87 -13.16
CA TYR A 55 22.19 16.22 -12.47
C TYR A 55 22.59 14.84 -11.95
N TYR A 56 22.12 14.49 -10.76
CA TYR A 56 22.33 13.17 -10.16
C TYR A 56 20.99 12.41 -10.16
N PRO A 57 20.85 11.35 -10.98
CA PRO A 57 19.60 10.61 -11.07
C PRO A 57 19.41 9.67 -9.88
N VAL A 58 18.15 9.50 -9.47
CA VAL A 58 17.73 8.49 -8.48
C VAL A 58 16.90 7.45 -9.22
N PHE A 59 17.34 6.19 -9.20
CA PHE A 59 16.65 5.11 -9.88
C PHE A 59 15.83 4.27 -8.89
N HIS A 60 14.64 3.86 -9.32
CA HIS A 60 13.74 3.02 -8.54
C HIS A 60 13.41 1.74 -9.27
N PHE A 61 13.60 0.61 -8.59
CA PHE A 61 12.99 -0.65 -8.98
C PHE A 61 11.76 -0.87 -8.12
N ILE A 62 10.58 -0.91 -8.74
CA ILE A 62 9.32 -1.17 -8.03
C ILE A 62 8.93 -2.62 -8.28
N SER A 63 9.14 -3.49 -7.28
CA SER A 63 8.72 -4.89 -7.32
C SER A 63 7.19 -5.03 -7.33
N GLY A 64 6.48 -4.04 -6.78
CA GLY A 64 5.02 -3.95 -6.78
C GLY A 64 4.41 -4.41 -5.45
N PHE A 65 3.20 -4.98 -5.52
CA PHE A 65 2.44 -5.42 -4.34
C PHE A 65 2.43 -6.95 -4.24
N ARG A 66 2.71 -7.46 -3.04
CA ARG A 66 2.59 -8.88 -2.68
C ARG A 66 1.51 -9.05 -1.61
N ASP A 67 0.51 -9.90 -1.87
CA ASP A 67 -0.44 -10.33 -0.82
C ASP A 67 0.33 -11.13 0.24
N ALA A 68 0.10 -10.90 1.53
CA ALA A 68 0.78 -11.63 2.61
C ALA A 68 0.66 -13.15 2.52
N HIS A 69 -0.37 -13.65 1.83
CA HIS A 69 -0.59 -15.07 1.59
C HIS A 69 -0.14 -15.56 0.20
N SER A 70 0.36 -14.66 -0.65
CA SER A 70 0.86 -14.96 -1.99
C SER A 70 2.37 -14.78 -2.06
N THR A 71 3.04 -15.68 -2.77
CA THR A 71 4.45 -15.49 -3.14
C THR A 71 4.60 -14.66 -4.43
N GLN A 72 3.51 -14.47 -5.17
CA GLN A 72 3.51 -13.76 -6.44
C GLN A 72 3.18 -12.28 -6.25
N PHE A 73 3.96 -11.43 -6.91
CA PHE A 73 3.69 -10.00 -7.04
C PHE A 73 2.58 -9.76 -8.07
N GLN A 74 1.73 -8.78 -7.80
CA GLN A 74 0.79 -8.29 -8.80
C GLN A 74 1.52 -7.41 -9.81
N GLU A 75 1.45 -7.79 -11.09
CA GLU A 75 2.01 -6.97 -12.18
C GLU A 75 1.19 -5.70 -12.42
N PHE A 76 1.90 -4.63 -12.78
CA PHE A 76 1.30 -3.36 -13.13
C PHE A 76 0.78 -3.37 -14.58
N GLU A 77 -0.51 -3.66 -14.77
CA GLU A 77 -1.13 -3.53 -16.10
C GLU A 77 -1.65 -2.12 -16.37
N LYS A 78 -2.27 -1.48 -15.35
CA LYS A 78 -2.74 -0.06 -15.32
C LYS A 78 -2.97 0.46 -13.90
N PHE A 79 -3.25 -0.44 -12.95
CA PHE A 79 -3.43 -0.17 -11.52
C PHE A 79 -3.31 -1.49 -10.75
N TYR A 80 -3.00 -1.41 -9.45
CA TYR A 80 -2.94 -2.56 -8.56
C TYR A 80 -4.31 -2.86 -7.96
N LYS A 81 -4.65 -4.14 -7.75
CA LYS A 81 -5.95 -4.55 -7.19
C LYS A 81 -5.78 -5.08 -5.79
N LEU A 82 -6.17 -4.28 -4.82
CA LEU A 82 -6.14 -4.64 -3.40
C LEU A 82 -7.54 -4.99 -2.91
N THR A 83 -7.62 -5.86 -1.92
CA THR A 83 -8.87 -6.25 -1.26
C THR A 83 -8.91 -5.65 0.13
N GLU A 84 -10.07 -5.10 0.49
CA GLU A 84 -10.38 -4.64 1.85
C GLU A 84 -9.97 -5.66 2.92
N GLY A 85 -9.31 -5.18 3.97
CA GLY A 85 -8.92 -5.97 5.14
C GLY A 85 -7.89 -7.05 4.86
N LYS A 86 -7.30 -7.11 3.66
CA LYS A 86 -6.14 -7.97 3.38
C LYS A 86 -4.83 -7.22 3.59
N GLU A 87 -3.81 -7.95 4.00
CA GLU A 87 -2.46 -7.43 4.12
C GLU A 87 -1.72 -7.50 2.78
N TYR A 88 -1.12 -6.39 2.41
CA TYR A 88 -0.24 -6.28 1.27
C TYR A 88 1.10 -5.71 1.68
N PHE A 89 2.13 -6.15 0.98
CA PHE A 89 3.47 -5.64 1.11
C PHE A 89 3.88 -4.94 -0.17
N PHE A 90 4.28 -3.68 -0.04
CA PHE A 90 4.83 -2.87 -1.12
C PHE A 90 6.35 -2.85 -0.98
N GLU A 91 7.03 -3.24 -2.05
CA GLU A 91 8.48 -3.43 -2.07
C GLU A 91 9.09 -2.61 -3.21
N THR A 92 10.14 -1.85 -2.89
CA THR A 92 10.90 -1.02 -3.84
C THR A 92 12.36 -0.98 -3.43
N SER A 93 13.26 -0.87 -4.40
CA SER A 93 14.67 -0.63 -4.14
C SER A 93 15.13 0.65 -4.85
N ILE A 94 15.99 1.41 -4.17
CA ILE A 94 16.66 2.57 -4.73
C ILE A 94 18.06 2.17 -5.19
N ARG A 95 18.48 2.73 -6.31
CA ARG A 95 19.86 2.64 -6.78
C ARG A 95 20.34 4.03 -7.18
N LEU A 96 21.48 4.42 -6.62
CA LEU A 96 22.17 5.65 -6.94
C LEU A 96 23.44 5.33 -7.76
N PRO A 97 23.72 6.06 -8.86
CA PRO A 97 24.87 5.77 -9.70
C PRO A 97 26.18 5.97 -8.94
N GLU A 98 27.04 4.94 -8.96
CA GLU A 98 28.33 5.00 -8.29
C GLU A 98 29.28 5.93 -9.05
N ILE A 99 29.80 6.95 -8.35
CA ILE A 99 30.77 7.87 -8.93
C ILE A 99 32.15 7.24 -8.84
N LYS A 100 32.58 6.58 -9.92
CA LYS A 100 33.95 6.07 -10.06
C LYS A 100 34.91 7.19 -10.48
N THR A 101 35.10 8.18 -9.63
CA THR A 101 36.15 9.19 -9.83
C THR A 101 37.45 8.74 -9.16
N SER A 102 38.57 9.21 -9.71
CA SER A 102 39.94 8.96 -9.23
C SER A 102 40.24 9.52 -7.84
N VAL A 103 39.28 10.20 -7.21
CA VAL A 103 39.33 10.67 -5.83
C VAL A 103 38.15 10.03 -5.09
N PRO A 104 38.38 9.27 -4.00
CA PRO A 104 37.32 8.58 -3.27
C PRO A 104 36.57 9.59 -2.38
N LYS A 105 35.85 10.53 -2.98
CA LYS A 105 34.74 11.21 -2.30
C LYS A 105 33.49 10.46 -2.69
N ILE A 106 33.28 9.38 -1.95
CA ILE A 106 32.08 8.56 -1.96
C ILE A 106 30.91 9.53 -1.70
N GLN A 107 30.15 9.90 -2.73
CA GLN A 107 28.93 10.71 -2.59
C GLN A 107 27.84 9.85 -1.96
N GLN A 108 27.94 9.66 -0.65
CA GLN A 108 26.89 8.98 0.11
C GLN A 108 25.70 9.93 0.29
N PRO A 109 24.48 9.36 0.34
CA PRO A 109 23.33 10.06 0.87
C PRO A 109 23.66 10.65 2.25
N THR A 110 23.27 11.90 2.48
CA THR A 110 23.38 12.48 3.82
C THR A 110 22.31 11.91 4.74
N SER A 111 22.43 12.14 6.04
CA SER A 111 21.43 11.76 7.05
C SER A 111 20.04 12.38 6.84
N GLY A 112 19.92 13.37 5.94
CA GLY A 112 18.65 13.99 5.56
C GLY A 112 17.94 13.30 4.38
N SER A 113 18.56 12.28 3.80
CA SER A 113 18.01 11.56 2.65
C SER A 113 16.90 10.60 3.07
N GLU A 114 15.72 10.72 2.46
CA GLU A 114 14.55 9.91 2.79
C GLU A 114 13.78 9.46 1.55
N ILE A 115 13.14 8.31 1.68
CA ILE A 115 12.09 7.83 0.79
C ILE A 115 10.78 7.81 1.56
N GLN A 116 9.73 8.25 0.89
CA GLN A 116 8.43 8.44 1.50
C GLN A 116 7.34 7.74 0.69
N LEU A 117 6.54 6.93 1.37
CA LEU A 117 5.32 6.37 0.82
C LEU A 117 4.11 7.12 1.41
N ARG A 118 3.36 7.81 0.55
CA ARG A 118 2.13 8.51 0.91
C ARG A 118 0.92 7.72 0.46
N CYS A 119 0.03 7.46 1.39
CA CYS A 119 -1.27 6.85 1.17
C CYS A 119 -2.34 7.90 1.41
N TYR A 120 -3.28 8.05 0.48
CA TYR A 120 -4.37 9.01 0.65
C TYR A 120 -5.21 8.69 1.92
N GLU A 121 -5.55 9.73 2.69
CA GLU A 121 -6.19 9.56 4.00
C GLU A 121 -7.49 8.74 3.93
N LYS A 122 -7.69 7.89 4.94
CA LYS A 122 -8.90 7.05 5.13
C LYS A 122 -9.13 5.95 4.09
N ARG A 123 -8.12 5.60 3.29
CA ARG A 123 -8.16 4.45 2.36
C ARG A 123 -7.37 3.24 2.84
N PHE A 124 -6.48 3.47 3.80
CA PHE A 124 -5.64 2.46 4.44
C PHE A 124 -5.75 2.61 5.95
N GLU A 125 -5.60 1.51 6.66
CA GLU A 125 -5.67 1.46 8.13
C GLU A 125 -4.35 1.91 8.76
N ASN A 126 -3.26 1.84 8.00
CA ASN A 126 -1.95 2.34 8.40
C ASN A 126 -1.90 3.88 8.46
N LYS A 127 -0.76 4.41 8.95
CA LYS A 127 -0.47 5.84 8.89
C LYS A 127 -0.54 6.33 7.43
N PRO A 128 -0.98 7.58 7.18
CA PRO A 128 -1.05 8.14 5.83
C PRO A 128 0.32 8.32 5.17
N GLU A 129 1.38 8.24 5.97
CA GLU A 129 2.73 8.53 5.56
C GLU A 129 3.71 7.58 6.24
N PHE A 130 4.58 6.99 5.44
CA PHE A 130 5.72 6.19 5.87
C PHE A 130 7.00 6.83 5.36
N LYS A 131 7.96 7.04 6.25
CA LYS A 131 9.28 7.57 5.91
C LYS A 131 10.33 6.55 6.28
N SER A 132 11.28 6.35 5.37
CA SER A 132 12.46 5.52 5.58
C SER A 132 13.69 6.31 5.18
N LEU A 133 14.77 6.20 5.97
CA LEU A 133 16.03 6.88 5.66
C LEU A 133 16.77 6.11 4.55
N VAL A 134 17.43 6.86 3.68
CA VAL A 134 18.32 6.34 2.65
C VAL A 134 19.75 6.58 3.15
N GLY A 135 20.47 5.50 3.43
CA GLY A 135 21.81 5.54 4.02
C GLY A 135 22.91 5.13 3.05
N THR A 136 22.57 4.42 1.96
CA THR A 136 23.57 3.85 1.05
C THR A 136 23.22 4.10 -0.42
N TYR A 137 24.11 3.68 -1.32
CA TYR A 137 23.87 3.70 -2.77
C TYR A 137 22.80 2.71 -3.22
N TYR A 138 22.45 1.77 -2.34
CA TYR A 138 21.50 0.72 -2.60
C TYR A 138 20.76 0.36 -1.32
N ASP A 139 19.51 0.80 -1.23
CA ASP A 139 18.65 0.47 -0.09
C ASP A 139 17.34 -0.13 -0.60
N GLU A 140 16.90 -1.18 0.08
CA GLU A 140 15.61 -1.84 -0.13
C GLU A 140 14.60 -1.36 0.91
N PHE A 141 13.36 -1.14 0.47
CA PHE A 141 12.28 -0.65 1.32
C PHE A 141 11.05 -1.54 1.23
N PHE A 142 10.49 -1.80 2.40
CA PHE A 142 9.36 -2.70 2.57
C PHE A 142 8.31 -2.06 3.46
N TRP A 143 7.10 -1.89 2.94
CA TRP A 143 5.97 -1.33 3.70
C TRP A 143 4.78 -2.26 3.69
N ARG A 144 4.18 -2.44 4.87
CA ARG A 144 2.91 -3.14 5.04
C ARG A 144 1.76 -2.17 4.89
N LEU A 145 0.81 -2.54 4.05
CA LEU A 145 -0.38 -1.76 3.73
C LEU A 145 -1.62 -2.63 3.88
N VAL A 146 -2.60 -2.12 4.64
CA VAL A 146 -3.90 -2.76 4.84
C VAL A 146 -4.99 -1.80 4.37
N PRO A 147 -5.71 -2.13 3.28
CA PRO A 147 -6.79 -1.30 2.79
C PRO A 147 -7.95 -1.28 3.79
N SER A 148 -8.46 -0.07 4.07
CA SER A 148 -9.54 0.13 5.03
C SER A 148 -10.89 -0.36 4.52
N SER A 149 -11.87 -0.43 5.40
CA SER A 149 -13.23 -0.79 5.02
C SER A 149 -13.87 0.20 4.04
N LEU A 150 -14.54 -0.34 3.00
CA LEU A 150 -15.14 0.45 1.93
C LEU A 150 -16.54 -0.05 1.54
N SER A 151 -17.50 0.87 1.43
CA SER A 151 -18.86 0.57 0.97
C SER A 151 -18.90 0.10 -0.48
N GLU A 152 -17.99 0.61 -1.31
CA GLU A 152 -17.92 0.36 -2.74
C GLU A 152 -16.46 0.29 -3.18
N LYS A 153 -16.26 -0.28 -4.36
CA LYS A 153 -14.97 -0.29 -5.04
C LYS A 153 -14.48 1.14 -5.27
N ARG A 154 -13.21 1.42 -4.96
CA ARG A 154 -12.64 2.78 -5.05
C ARG A 154 -11.27 2.75 -5.72
N MET A 155 -11.07 3.70 -6.63
CA MET A 155 -9.74 4.05 -7.13
C MET A 155 -9.09 5.05 -6.16
N THR A 156 -7.82 4.85 -5.90
CA THR A 156 -6.94 5.71 -5.10
C THR A 156 -5.53 5.66 -5.68
N THR A 157 -4.62 6.43 -5.10
CA THR A 157 -3.22 6.50 -5.52
C THR A 157 -2.33 6.39 -4.30
N ILE A 158 -1.23 5.68 -4.44
CA ILE A 158 -0.12 5.68 -3.50
C ILE A 158 1.02 6.43 -4.18
N SER A 159 1.56 7.45 -3.53
CA SER A 159 2.65 8.27 -4.06
C SER A 159 3.95 7.87 -3.39
N LEU A 160 4.93 7.45 -4.18
CA LEU A 160 6.30 7.21 -3.75
C LEU A 160 7.11 8.45 -4.07
N GLU A 161 7.64 9.11 -3.05
CA GLU A 161 8.44 10.32 -3.17
C GLU A 161 9.84 10.07 -2.64
N THR A 162 10.84 10.69 -3.25
CA THR A 162 12.20 10.71 -2.74
C THR A 162 12.67 12.11 -2.44
N LYS A 163 13.52 12.19 -1.43
CA LYS A 163 14.27 13.38 -1.12
C LYS A 163 15.69 12.94 -0.79
N ILE A 164 16.55 12.89 -1.82
CA ILE A 164 17.95 12.55 -1.67
C ILE A 164 18.77 13.83 -1.59
N GLU A 165 19.64 13.88 -0.59
CA GLU A 165 20.58 14.96 -0.36
C GLU A 165 22.00 14.38 -0.45
N LEU A 166 22.85 15.00 -1.26
CA LEU A 166 24.24 14.57 -1.43
C LEU A 166 25.18 15.49 -0.65
N SER A 167 26.34 14.95 -0.29
CA SER A 167 27.39 15.71 0.39
C SER A 167 28.07 16.76 -0.51
N ASP A 168 28.00 16.61 -1.84
CA ASP A 168 28.60 17.54 -2.79
C ASP A 168 27.54 18.51 -3.34
N PRO A 169 27.65 19.82 -3.05
CA PRO A 169 26.67 20.81 -3.50
C PRO A 169 26.70 21.07 -5.01
N ASN A 170 27.69 20.57 -5.75
CA ASN A 170 27.76 20.73 -7.21
C ASN A 170 26.79 19.82 -7.97
N PHE A 171 26.20 18.82 -7.28
CA PHE A 171 25.25 17.88 -7.86
C PHE A 171 23.84 18.26 -7.47
N LYS A 172 22.99 18.43 -8.48
CA LYS A 172 21.56 18.66 -8.28
C LYS A 172 20.81 17.36 -8.42
N VAL A 173 20.27 16.87 -7.30
CA VAL A 173 19.59 15.57 -7.28
C VAL A 173 18.23 15.67 -7.93
N LEU A 174 17.93 14.72 -8.82
CA LEU A 174 16.63 14.57 -9.44
C LEU A 174 15.76 13.68 -8.56
N ASN A 175 15.15 14.31 -7.55
CA ASN A 175 14.14 13.67 -6.73
C ASN A 175 12.96 13.19 -7.59
N THR A 176 12.52 11.97 -7.34
CA THR A 176 11.42 11.30 -8.03
C THR A 176 10.12 11.42 -7.22
N SER A 177 9.00 11.53 -7.94
CA SER A 177 7.66 11.35 -7.40
C SER A 177 6.90 10.45 -8.37
N ILE A 178 6.44 9.32 -7.86
CA ILE A 178 5.82 8.26 -8.64
C ILE A 178 4.44 7.96 -8.04
N ASP A 179 3.41 8.20 -8.84
CA ASP A 179 2.03 7.91 -8.48
C ASP A 179 1.62 6.52 -8.98
N LEU A 180 1.32 5.63 -8.04
CA LEU A 180 0.86 4.27 -8.31
C LEU A 180 -0.66 4.19 -8.13
N PRO A 181 -1.43 4.03 -9.22
CA PRO A 181 -2.87 3.87 -9.11
C PRO A 181 -3.22 2.52 -8.48
N VAL A 182 -4.15 2.55 -7.54
CA VAL A 182 -4.60 1.41 -6.75
C VAL A 182 -6.12 1.37 -6.74
N GLU A 183 -6.66 0.19 -6.97
CA GLU A 183 -8.06 -0.14 -6.89
C GLU A 183 -8.31 -0.99 -5.65
N ILE A 184 -9.10 -0.48 -4.71
CA ILE A 184 -9.48 -1.24 -3.52
C ILE A 184 -10.89 -1.79 -3.74
N SER A 185 -10.99 -3.12 -3.72
CA SER A 185 -12.24 -3.85 -3.85
C SER A 185 -12.76 -4.28 -2.49
N PRO A 186 -14.08 -4.12 -2.23
CA PRO A 186 -14.65 -4.54 -0.97
C PRO A 186 -14.65 -6.06 -0.84
N ASN A 187 -14.53 -6.53 0.40
CA ASN A 187 -14.61 -7.96 0.69
C ASN A 187 -16.04 -8.32 1.09
N PHE A 188 -16.78 -8.95 0.16
CA PHE A 188 -18.18 -9.32 0.37
C PHE A 188 -18.40 -10.23 1.58
N ASN A 189 -17.43 -11.08 1.93
CA ASN A 189 -17.56 -11.96 3.09
C ASN A 189 -17.62 -11.17 4.41
N PHE A 190 -16.82 -10.10 4.53
CA PHE A 190 -16.89 -9.21 5.69
C PHE A 190 -18.25 -8.50 5.75
N LYS A 191 -18.75 -8.00 4.62
CA LYS A 191 -20.06 -7.32 4.57
C LYS A 191 -21.23 -8.23 4.94
N VAL A 192 -21.26 -9.44 4.42
CA VAL A 192 -22.32 -10.42 4.74
C VAL A 192 -22.29 -10.73 6.24
N ALA A 193 -21.11 -10.96 6.80
CA ALA A 193 -20.97 -11.24 8.21
C ALA A 193 -21.35 -10.03 9.10
N GLU A 194 -21.04 -8.80 8.67
CA GLU A 194 -21.47 -7.57 9.34
C GLU A 194 -23.00 -7.45 9.36
N VAL A 195 -23.66 -7.64 8.20
CA VAL A 195 -25.13 -7.61 8.09
C VAL A 195 -25.79 -8.68 8.95
N ILE A 196 -25.25 -9.91 8.97
CA ILE A 196 -25.77 -10.99 9.83
C ILE A 196 -25.59 -10.62 11.31
N GLY A 197 -24.44 -10.05 11.67
CA GLY A 197 -24.15 -9.57 13.02
C GLY A 197 -25.10 -8.45 13.47
N ASP A 198 -25.44 -7.51 12.58
CA ASP A 198 -26.36 -6.42 12.88
C ASP A 198 -27.82 -6.88 12.93
N THR A 199 -28.23 -7.72 11.99
CA THR A 199 -29.59 -8.25 11.93
C THR A 199 -29.89 -9.11 13.16
N SER A 200 -28.96 -9.98 13.56
CA SER A 200 -29.09 -10.79 14.78
C SER A 200 -29.20 -9.93 16.04
N LEU A 201 -28.42 -8.85 16.13
CA LEU A 201 -28.49 -7.90 17.25
C LEU A 201 -29.84 -7.15 17.27
N LEU A 202 -30.33 -6.71 16.12
CA LEU A 202 -31.60 -5.99 15.98
C LEU A 202 -32.79 -6.90 16.34
N VAL A 203 -32.80 -8.15 15.87
CA VAL A 203 -33.84 -9.12 16.23
C VAL A 203 -33.81 -9.41 17.73
N ALA A 204 -32.63 -9.63 18.31
CA ALA A 204 -32.52 -9.88 19.75
C ALA A 204 -33.00 -8.69 20.60
N THR A 205 -32.56 -7.48 20.28
CA THR A 205 -32.98 -6.26 20.99
C THR A 205 -34.47 -5.96 20.84
N SER A 206 -35.03 -6.11 19.64
CA SER A 206 -36.47 -5.95 19.39
C SER A 206 -37.30 -6.96 20.17
N THR A 207 -36.81 -8.21 20.27
CA THR A 207 -37.53 -9.27 20.98
C THR A 207 -37.48 -9.06 22.49
N ILE A 208 -36.34 -8.62 23.05
CA ILE A 208 -36.24 -8.24 24.46
C ILE A 208 -37.19 -7.06 24.77
N ALA A 209 -37.24 -6.05 23.89
CA ALA A 209 -38.14 -4.90 24.05
C ALA A 209 -39.62 -5.33 24.02
N TYR A 210 -40.00 -6.19 23.06
CA TYR A 210 -41.35 -6.75 22.97
C TYR A 210 -41.72 -7.56 24.21
N LEU A 211 -40.84 -8.45 24.67
CA LEU A 211 -41.07 -9.26 25.87
C LEU A 211 -41.20 -8.40 27.13
N SER A 212 -40.41 -7.34 27.24
CA SER A 212 -40.51 -6.39 28.34
C SER A 212 -41.85 -5.65 28.31
N PHE A 213 -42.29 -5.22 27.13
CA PHE A 213 -43.57 -4.53 26.94
C PHE A 213 -44.78 -5.44 27.20
N SER A 214 -44.73 -6.70 26.75
CA SER A 214 -45.81 -7.67 26.93
C SER A 214 -45.99 -8.06 28.40
N LYS A 215 -44.90 -8.17 29.17
CA LYS A 215 -44.95 -8.41 30.62
C LYS A 215 -45.62 -7.27 31.38
N THR A 216 -45.42 -6.03 30.94
CA THR A 216 -46.06 -4.84 31.53
C THR A 216 -47.55 -4.78 31.25
N LEU A 217 -48.01 -5.28 30.09
CA LEU A 217 -49.42 -5.23 29.68
C LEU A 217 -50.25 -6.44 30.11
N LYS A 218 -49.66 -7.64 30.22
CA LYS A 218 -50.37 -8.88 30.62
C LYS A 218 -49.47 -9.75 31.50
N PRO A 219 -49.52 -9.61 32.83
CA PRO A 219 -48.62 -10.31 33.75
C PRO A 219 -48.85 -11.83 33.87
N GLN A 220 -49.94 -12.38 33.31
CA GLN A 220 -50.30 -13.80 33.44
C GLN A 220 -49.91 -14.69 32.24
N VAL A 221 -49.24 -14.15 31.22
CA VAL A 221 -48.79 -14.98 30.09
C VAL A 221 -47.46 -15.65 30.46
N VAL A 222 -47.53 -16.90 30.94
CA VAL A 222 -46.37 -17.79 31.06
C VAL A 222 -45.99 -18.22 29.65
N MET A 223 -45.05 -17.47 29.04
CA MET A 223 -44.48 -17.88 27.76
C MET A 223 -43.66 -19.16 27.96
N PRO A 224 -43.67 -20.09 26.98
CA PRO A 224 -42.74 -21.21 26.99
C PRO A 224 -41.30 -20.70 27.10
N GLU A 225 -40.40 -21.40 27.78
CA GLU A 225 -39.02 -20.94 27.98
C GLU A 225 -38.16 -21.01 26.70
N TRP A 226 -38.53 -21.89 25.76
CA TRP A 226 -37.75 -22.18 24.54
C TRP A 226 -37.52 -21.00 23.58
N PRO A 227 -38.44 -20.03 23.38
CA PRO A 227 -38.17 -18.85 22.56
C PRO A 227 -37.11 -17.95 23.19
N GLY A 228 -37.06 -17.87 24.53
CA GLY A 228 -36.02 -17.15 25.27
C GLY A 228 -34.62 -17.72 24.99
N TYR A 229 -34.50 -19.05 24.96
CA TYR A 229 -33.25 -19.72 24.59
C TYR A 229 -32.85 -19.46 23.14
N LEU A 230 -33.79 -19.47 22.18
CA LEU A 230 -33.47 -19.15 20.78
C LEU A 230 -32.99 -17.70 20.60
N ILE A 231 -33.58 -16.75 21.31
CA ILE A 231 -33.16 -15.35 21.30
C ILE A 231 -31.76 -15.22 21.91
N ALA A 232 -31.50 -15.88 23.03
CA ALA A 232 -30.21 -15.86 23.69
C ALA A 232 -29.11 -16.49 22.81
N VAL A 233 -29.41 -17.62 22.16
CA VAL A 233 -28.49 -18.28 21.22
C VAL A 233 -28.24 -17.40 19.99
N GLY A 234 -29.28 -16.80 19.41
CA GLY A 234 -29.15 -15.87 18.28
C GLY A 234 -28.31 -14.63 18.63
N TYR A 235 -28.50 -14.07 19.82
CA TYR A 235 -27.71 -12.95 20.33
C TYR A 235 -26.24 -13.34 20.55
N LEU A 236 -25.99 -14.50 21.16
CA LEU A 236 -24.64 -15.02 21.34
C LEU A 236 -23.95 -15.27 20.00
N LEU A 237 -24.64 -15.85 19.01
CA LEU A 237 -24.11 -16.05 17.67
C LEU A 237 -23.81 -14.71 16.98
N GLY A 238 -24.66 -13.70 17.14
CA GLY A 238 -24.43 -12.35 16.62
C GLY A 238 -23.21 -11.67 17.25
N ILE A 239 -23.06 -11.76 18.57
CA ILE A 239 -21.87 -11.28 19.28
C ILE A 239 -20.63 -12.05 18.80
N MET A 240 -20.70 -13.38 18.74
CA MET A 240 -19.58 -14.21 18.31
C MET A 240 -19.17 -13.89 16.87
N ALA A 241 -20.12 -13.62 15.97
CA ALA A 241 -19.85 -13.17 14.61
C ALA A 241 -19.18 -11.79 14.58
N LYS A 242 -19.69 -10.80 15.34
CA LYS A 242 -19.04 -9.48 15.46
C LYS A 242 -17.66 -9.56 16.10
N PHE A 243 -17.50 -10.42 17.10
CA PHE A 243 -16.22 -10.63 17.77
C PHE A 243 -15.24 -11.35 16.85
N TYR A 244 -15.70 -12.32 16.08
CA TYR A 244 -14.92 -12.99 15.05
C TYR A 244 -14.49 -12.02 13.96
N LEU A 245 -15.37 -11.15 13.46
CA LEU A 245 -15.02 -10.13 12.46
C LEU A 245 -14.03 -9.10 13.01
N ARG A 246 -14.24 -8.67 14.26
CA ARG A 246 -13.33 -7.75 14.94
C ARG A 246 -11.99 -8.42 15.26
N TRP A 247 -11.98 -9.73 15.51
CA TRP A 247 -10.78 -10.52 15.77
C TRP A 247 -10.04 -10.88 14.49
N SER A 248 -10.72 -11.30 13.42
CA SER A 248 -10.11 -11.53 12.11
C SER A 248 -9.61 -10.23 11.52
N GLY A 249 -10.34 -9.13 11.73
CA GLY A 249 -9.88 -7.77 11.47
C GLY A 249 -8.65 -7.42 12.30
N ARG A 250 -8.63 -7.62 13.63
CA ARG A 250 -7.52 -7.24 14.53
C ARG A 250 -6.33 -8.20 14.59
N GLY A 251 -6.52 -9.46 14.25
CA GLY A 251 -5.48 -10.49 14.19
C GLY A 251 -4.44 -10.18 13.11
N LEU A 252 -4.85 -9.43 12.09
CA LEU A 252 -4.03 -8.79 11.08
C LEU A 252 -3.35 -7.48 11.56
N PHE A 253 -3.33 -7.18 12.87
CA PHE A 253 -2.69 -5.97 13.43
C PHE A 253 -1.78 -6.23 14.62
N LYS A 254 -1.56 -7.48 15.01
CA LYS A 254 -0.61 -7.83 16.06
C LYS A 254 0.40 -8.87 15.57
N THR A 255 1.27 -8.41 14.69
CA THR A 255 2.68 -8.82 14.54
C THR A 255 3.39 -7.70 13.84
#